data_AF-A0A9E1AG38-F1
#
_entry.id   AF-A0A9E1AG38-F1
#
_cell.length_a   1.000
_cell.length_b   1.000
_cell.length_c   1.000
_cell.angle_alpha   90.00
_cell.angle_beta   90.00
_cell.angle_gamma   90.00
#
_symmetry.space_group_name_H-M   'P 1'
#
loop_
_entity.id
_entity.type
_entity.pdbx_description
1 polymer ?
#
loop_
_entity_poly.entity_id
_entity_poly.type
_entity_poly.pdbx_seq_one_letter_code
_entity_poly.pdbx_strand_id
1 'polypeptide(L)'
;MFFTMDEVALIDGLIVTYFVADSVSESVRVRYYETHQHLQDNRTDYVDLRNIKEALFFLAPLFHESIQFEKDIWSVIAKTQRLLKESSPVAE
;
A
#
# COMPACT_ATOMS: atom_id res chain seq x y z
N MET A 1 -14.50 -3.69 3.61
CA MET A 1 -14.08 -4.41 2.38
C MET A 1 -12.62 -4.85 2.58
N PHE A 2 -12.13 -5.90 1.92
CA PHE A 2 -10.72 -6.35 2.03
C PHE A 2 -10.05 -6.37 0.66
N PHE A 3 -8.71 -6.33 0.63
CA PHE A 3 -7.94 -6.56 -0.60
C PHE A 3 -8.12 -8.01 -1.08
N THR A 4 -8.10 -8.22 -2.39
CA THR A 4 -8.02 -9.57 -2.98
C THR A 4 -6.59 -10.10 -2.84
N MET A 5 -6.39 -11.40 -3.06
CA MET A 5 -5.04 -11.99 -3.03
C MET A 5 -4.10 -11.35 -4.06
N ASP A 6 -4.61 -11.02 -5.26
CA ASP A 6 -3.81 -10.38 -6.30
C ASP A 6 -3.42 -8.94 -5.92
N GLU A 7 -4.35 -8.20 -5.30
CA GLU A 7 -4.06 -6.86 -4.80
C GLU A 7 -3.06 -6.90 -3.64
N VAL A 8 -3.20 -7.87 -2.73
CA VAL A 8 -2.22 -8.09 -1.64
C VAL A 8 -0.85 -8.38 -2.22
N ALA A 9 -0.73 -9.31 -3.18
CA ALA A 9 0.54 -9.66 -3.81
C ALA A 9 1.17 -8.46 -4.54
N LEU A 10 0.37 -7.65 -5.23
CA LEU A 10 0.82 -6.43 -5.89
C LEU A 10 1.35 -5.40 -4.89
N ILE A 11 0.59 -5.09 -3.83
CA ILE A 11 0.98 -4.12 -2.81
C ILE A 11 2.23 -4.60 -2.08
N ASP A 12 2.25 -5.86 -1.62
CA ASP A 12 3.35 -6.47 -0.89
C ASP A 12 4.64 -6.46 -1.72
N GLY A 13 4.56 -6.89 -2.98
CA GLY A 13 5.69 -6.86 -3.90
C GLY A 13 6.27 -5.46 -4.10
N LEU A 14 5.43 -4.43 -4.22
CA LEU A 14 5.87 -3.04 -4.32
C LEU A 14 6.48 -2.53 -3.02
N ILE A 15 5.88 -2.82 -1.87
CA ILE A 15 6.40 -2.39 -0.58
C ILE A 15 7.77 -3.01 -0.30
N VAL A 16 7.89 -4.33 -0.43
CA VAL A 16 9.15 -5.05 -0.16
C VAL A 16 10.25 -4.57 -1.10
N THR A 17 9.94 -4.38 -2.39
CA THR A 17 10.93 -3.97 -3.40
C THR A 17 11.46 -2.56 -3.17
N TYR A 18 10.59 -1.60 -2.87
CA TYR A 18 10.98 -0.18 -2.89
C TYR A 18 11.19 0.44 -1.50
N PHE A 19 10.62 -0.14 -0.45
CA PHE A 19 10.63 0.47 0.88
C PHE A 19 11.32 -0.37 1.96
N VAL A 20 11.56 -1.66 1.72
CA VAL A 20 12.21 -2.57 2.69
C VAL A 20 13.69 -2.87 2.34
N ALA A 21 14.19 -2.31 1.23
CA ALA A 21 15.59 -2.47 0.83
C ALA A 21 16.59 -1.80 1.79
N ASP A 22 17.82 -2.31 1.84
CA ASP A 22 18.87 -1.80 2.75
C ASP A 22 19.28 -0.35 2.49
N SER A 23 19.08 0.13 1.27
CA SER A 23 19.34 1.51 0.85
C SER A 23 18.31 2.52 1.38
N VAL A 24 17.19 2.06 1.93
CA VAL A 24 16.13 2.90 2.50
C VAL A 24 16.46 3.25 3.95
N SER A 25 16.15 4.48 4.35
CA SER A 25 16.36 4.91 5.74
C SER A 25 15.63 3.98 6.72
N GLU A 26 16.26 3.70 7.87
CA GLU A 26 15.75 2.73 8.84
C GLU A 26 14.31 3.03 9.26
N SER A 27 13.98 4.29 9.53
CA SER A 27 12.62 4.69 9.93
C SER A 27 11.56 4.42 8.87
N VAL A 28 11.87 4.60 7.59
CA VAL A 28 10.96 4.30 6.48
C VAL A 28 10.82 2.78 6.31
N ARG A 29 11.94 2.07 6.37
CA ARG A 29 11.98 0.62 6.25
C ARG A 29 11.20 -0.08 7.36
N VAL A 30 11.37 0.31 8.62
CA VAL A 30 10.59 -0.26 9.74
C VAL A 30 9.09 -0.02 9.54
N ARG A 31 8.69 1.22 9.21
CA ARG A 31 7.27 1.58 8.96
C ARG A 31 6.64 0.68 7.89
N TYR A 32 7.34 0.50 6.77
CA TYR A 32 6.82 -0.29 5.65
C TYR A 32 6.98 -1.80 5.86
N TYR A 33 7.96 -2.22 6.66
CA TYR A 33 8.09 -3.60 7.13
C TYR A 33 6.85 -4.04 7.92
N GLU A 34 6.49 -3.26 8.95
CA GLU A 34 5.27 -3.52 9.75
C GLU A 34 4.00 -3.53 8.89
N THR A 35 3.89 -2.56 7.96
CA THR A 35 2.73 -2.45 7.05
C THR A 35 2.54 -3.72 6.21
N HIS A 36 3.62 -4.27 5.64
CA HIS A 36 3.48 -5.47 4.81
C HIS A 36 3.24 -6.72 5.64
N GLN A 37 3.78 -6.82 6.87
CA GLN A 37 3.45 -7.91 7.79
C GLN A 37 1.96 -7.94 8.11
N HIS A 38 1.38 -6.78 8.45
CA HIS A 38 -0.06 -6.68 8.70
C HIS A 38 -0.89 -6.98 7.46
N LEU A 39 -0.42 -6.59 6.27
CA LEU A 39 -1.08 -6.91 5.01
C LEU A 39 -1.12 -8.43 4.75
N GLN A 40 0.01 -9.12 4.90
CA GLN A 40 0.09 -10.58 4.73
C GLN A 40 -0.76 -11.35 5.76
N ASP A 41 -0.86 -10.81 6.97
CA ASP A 41 -1.66 -11.40 8.04
C ASP A 41 -3.17 -11.05 7.96
N ASN A 42 -3.61 -10.30 6.93
CA ASN A 42 -4.96 -9.78 6.80
C ASN A 42 -5.44 -8.99 8.04
N ARG A 43 -4.51 -8.23 8.64
CA ARG A 43 -4.68 -7.38 9.83
C ARG A 43 -4.50 -5.88 9.53
N THR A 44 -4.62 -5.49 8.27
CA THR A 44 -4.42 -4.11 7.80
C THR A 44 -5.34 -3.14 8.54
N ASP A 45 -4.74 -2.17 9.22
CA ASP A 45 -5.43 -1.14 9.97
C ASP A 45 -5.45 0.23 9.25
N TYR A 46 -5.94 1.26 9.94
CA TYR A 46 -6.00 2.62 9.38
C TYR A 46 -4.61 3.20 9.05
N VAL A 47 -3.61 2.94 9.88
CA VAL A 47 -2.23 3.40 9.66
C VAL A 47 -1.63 2.68 8.46
N ASP A 48 -1.84 1.37 8.36
CA ASP A 48 -1.37 0.58 7.23
C ASP A 48 -1.99 1.06 5.92
N LEU A 49 -3.30 1.31 5.89
CA LEU A 49 -3.98 1.85 4.70
C LEU A 49 -3.43 3.24 4.30
N ARG A 50 -3.07 4.08 5.27
CA ARG A 50 -2.41 5.36 4.99
C ARG A 50 -1.03 5.15 4.38
N ASN A 51 -0.25 4.23 4.94
CA ASN A 51 1.09 3.87 4.45
C ASN A 51 1.00 3.33 3.01
N ILE A 52 0.11 2.37 2.74
CA ILE A 52 -0.13 1.80 1.41
C ILE A 52 -0.47 2.90 0.41
N LYS A 53 -1.41 3.81 0.76
CA LYS A 53 -1.77 4.93 -0.11
C LYS A 53 -0.55 5.80 -0.41
N GLU A 54 0.21 6.20 0.59
CA GLU A 54 1.39 7.06 0.43
C GLU A 54 2.46 6.39 -0.46
N ALA A 55 2.76 5.11 -0.25
CA ALA A 55 3.68 4.33 -1.08
C ALA A 55 3.22 4.25 -2.54
N LEU A 56 1.95 3.89 -2.78
CA LEU A 56 1.44 3.73 -4.15
C LEU A 56 1.43 5.05 -4.91
N PHE A 57 1.05 6.17 -4.27
CA PHE A 57 1.16 7.49 -4.90
C PHE A 57 2.60 7.90 -5.19
N PHE A 58 3.54 7.57 -4.31
CA PHE A 58 4.96 7.83 -4.53
C PHE A 58 5.51 7.04 -5.73
N LEU A 59 5.08 5.79 -5.89
CA LEU A 59 5.56 4.91 -6.96
C LEU A 59 4.81 5.06 -8.29
N ALA A 60 3.57 5.55 -8.29
CA ALA A 60 2.75 5.66 -9.51
C ALA A 60 3.48 6.30 -10.71
N PRO A 61 4.28 7.38 -10.54
CA PRO A 61 5.02 7.97 -11.65
C PRO A 61 6.04 7.06 -12.34
N LEU A 62 6.55 6.02 -11.65
CA LEU A 62 7.53 5.08 -12.19
C LEU A 62 6.92 4.14 -13.25
N PHE A 63 5.60 4.05 -13.31
CA PHE A 63 4.89 3.04 -14.07
C PHE A 63 4.06 3.59 -15.24
N HIS A 64 4.15 4.89 -15.53
CA HIS A 64 3.40 5.54 -16.61
C HIS A 64 3.65 4.93 -18.00
N GLU A 65 4.79 4.26 -18.21
CA GLU A 65 5.09 3.62 -19.50
C GLU A 65 4.37 2.28 -19.69
N SER A 66 3.75 1.72 -18.63
CA SER A 66 2.98 0.48 -18.67
C SER A 66 1.52 0.74 -18.32
N ILE A 67 0.69 0.97 -19.36
CA ILE A 67 -0.75 1.29 -19.22
C ILE A 67 -1.49 0.28 -18.33
N GLN A 68 -1.19 -1.02 -18.48
CA GLN A 68 -1.88 -2.04 -17.69
C GLN A 68 -1.48 -1.96 -16.22
N PHE A 69 -0.18 -1.85 -15.94
CA PHE A 69 0.30 -1.81 -14.57
C PHE A 69 -0.09 -0.50 -13.87
N GLU A 70 -0.09 0.61 -14.59
CA GLU A 70 -0.61 1.89 -14.13
C GLU A 70 -2.09 1.79 -13.72
N LYS A 71 -2.93 1.12 -14.53
CA LYS A 71 -4.35 0.88 -14.17
C LYS A 71 -4.49 0.06 -12.89
N ASP A 72 -3.67 -0.99 -12.74
CA ASP A 72 -3.71 -1.85 -11.57
C ASP A 72 -3.35 -1.06 -10.30
N ILE A 73 -2.31 -0.23 -10.36
CA ILE A 73 -1.93 0.68 -9.27
C ILE A 73 -3.05 1.67 -8.95
N TRP A 74 -3.62 2.36 -9.94
CA TRP A 74 -4.68 3.34 -9.70
C TRP A 74 -5.95 2.70 -9.15
N SER A 75 -6.27 1.47 -9.57
CA SER A 75 -7.38 0.69 -9.01
C SER A 75 -7.17 0.40 -7.53
N VAL A 76 -5.97 -0.05 -7.15
CA VAL A 76 -5.62 -0.30 -5.75
C VAL A 76 -5.59 1.00 -4.93
N ILE A 77 -5.10 2.10 -5.48
CA ILE A 77 -5.15 3.43 -4.84
C ILE A 77 -6.61 3.81 -4.54
N ALA A 78 -7.50 3.69 -5.52
CA ALA A 78 -8.91 4.03 -5.35
C ALA A 78 -9.57 3.17 -4.28
N LYS A 79 -9.29 1.86 -4.26
CA LYS A 79 -9.77 0.94 -3.22
C LYS A 79 -9.22 1.31 -1.84
N THR A 80 -7.92 1.59 -1.74
CA THR A 80 -7.27 2.01 -0.48
C THR A 80 -7.91 3.30 0.06
N GLN A 81 -8.19 4.28 -0.79
CA GLN A 81 -8.89 5.52 -0.41
C GLN A 81 -10.31 5.26 0.09
N ARG A 82 -11.02 4.31 -0.52
CA ARG A 82 -12.35 3.90 -0.05
C ARG A 82 -12.26 3.24 1.32
N LEU A 83 -11.34 2.30 1.50
CA LEU A 83 -11.11 1.64 2.79
C LEU A 83 -10.76 2.66 3.87
N LEU A 84 -9.90 3.64 3.59
CA LEU A 84 -9.59 4.72 4.54
C LEU A 84 -10.82 5.52 4.99
N LYS A 85 -11.79 5.75 4.10
CA LYS A 85 -13.04 6.43 4.45
C LYS A 85 -13.93 5.54 5.31
N GLU A 86 -13.99 4.24 5.00
CA GLU A 86 -14.76 3.25 5.77
C GLU A 86 -14.15 2.98 7.16
N SER A 87 -12.82 3.04 7.26
CA SER A 87 -12.04 2.82 8.48
C SER A 87 -11.74 4.10 9.26
N SER A 88 -12.16 5.27 8.76
CA SER A 88 -11.97 6.53 9.47
C SER A 88 -12.71 6.43 10.79
N PRO A 89 -12.05 6.65 11.94
CA PRO A 89 -12.77 6.84 13.18
C PRO A 89 -13.59 8.11 12.98
N VAL A 90 -14.89 7.97 12.72
CA VAL A 90 -15.81 9.08 12.84
C VAL A 90 -15.69 9.51 14.29
N ALA A 91 -15.22 10.74 14.50
CA ALA A 91 -15.36 11.42 15.78
C ALA A 91 -16.84 11.32 16.17
N GLU A 92 -17.12 10.53 17.20
CA GLU A 92 -18.40 10.52 17.90
C GLU A 92 -18.74 11.94 18.41
#